data_AF-A0AA88HP95-F1
#
_entry.id   AF-A0AA88HP95-F1
#
_cell.length_a   1.000
_cell.length_b   1.000
_cell.length_c   1.000
_cell.angle_alpha   90.00
_cell.angle_beta   90.00
_cell.angle_gamma   90.00
#
_symmetry.space_group_name_H-M   'P 1'
#
loop_
_entity.id
_entity.type
_entity.pdbx_description
1 polymer ?
#
loop_
_entity_poly.entity_id
_entity_poly.type
_entity_poly.pdbx_seq_one_letter_code
_entity_poly.pdbx_strand_id
1 'polypeptide(L)'
;MKTYPTLKLWLEYIRMVLIILQLLLADRCGNFDLDLKAASMMLPFMASGGHHKYATYLTMYLQDMSTMPWSLNLEAKQKGGIKGLTLNTSAVTKWISTLPFCANVSAPVCKLAGINGNSEYDGSEKADFQNEKFVLKTVSVVESYVNPLDCKEKELVNIMTSEVAKNSIRNSLLAAEENGVRAVEAFVAGQPNPFSKIKVVTMASSLMKGKEQKKKAFSCIKEELEVTRT
;
A
#
# COMPACT_ATOMS: atom_id res chain seq x y z
N MET A 1 21.29 -16.25 -10.67
CA MET A 1 20.84 -15.95 -9.29
C MET A 1 19.88 -17.05 -8.88
N LYS A 2 20.05 -17.72 -7.73
CA LYS A 2 19.06 -18.71 -7.26
C LYS A 2 17.75 -17.97 -6.97
N THR A 3 16.68 -18.25 -7.70
CA THR A 3 15.40 -17.56 -7.55
C THR A 3 14.53 -18.31 -6.53
N TYR A 4 14.38 -17.74 -5.34
CA TYR A 4 13.44 -18.26 -4.33
C TYR A 4 12.02 -17.73 -4.63
N PRO A 5 10.99 -18.60 -4.70
CA PRO A 5 9.64 -18.17 -5.09
C PRO A 5 9.02 -17.13 -4.18
N THR A 6 9.20 -17.28 -2.86
CA THR A 6 8.68 -16.36 -1.85
C THR A 6 9.32 -14.97 -1.99
N LEU A 7 10.64 -14.92 -2.14
CA LEU A 7 11.37 -13.67 -2.41
C LEU A 7 10.88 -13.03 -3.72
N LYS A 8 10.75 -13.81 -4.80
CA LYS A 8 10.27 -13.30 -6.10
C LYS A 8 8.90 -12.64 -5.97
N LEU A 9 7.93 -13.32 -5.34
CA LEU A 9 6.59 -12.78 -5.14
C LEU A 9 6.60 -11.49 -4.29
N TRP A 10 7.47 -11.42 -3.28
CA TRP A 10 7.62 -10.22 -2.45
C TRP A 10 8.25 -9.04 -3.19
N LEU A 11 9.24 -9.28 -4.04
CA LEU A 11 9.80 -8.25 -4.90
C LEU A 11 8.77 -7.75 -5.92
N GLU A 12 7.93 -8.64 -6.46
CA GLU A 12 6.79 -8.26 -7.30
C GLU A 12 5.79 -7.38 -6.53
N TYR A 13 5.48 -7.72 -5.28
CA TYR A 13 4.64 -6.89 -4.41
C TYR A 13 5.24 -5.51 -4.15
N ILE A 14 6.52 -5.43 -3.78
CA ILE A 14 7.21 -4.15 -3.57
C ILE A 14 7.17 -3.33 -4.86
N ARG A 15 7.36 -3.95 -6.02
CA ARG A 15 7.25 -3.27 -7.32
C ARG A 15 5.85 -2.70 -7.55
N MET A 16 4.79 -3.44 -7.22
CA MET A 16 3.40 -2.93 -7.30
C MET A 16 3.21 -1.69 -6.41
N VAL A 17 3.73 -1.70 -5.18
CA VAL A 17 3.66 -0.55 -4.27
C VAL A 17 4.42 0.65 -4.84
N LEU A 18 5.63 0.44 -5.38
CA LEU A 18 6.43 1.50 -5.99
C LEU A 18 5.74 2.13 -7.20
N ILE A 19 5.02 1.35 -8.01
CA ILE A 19 4.22 1.87 -9.14
C ILE A 19 3.11 2.80 -8.64
N ILE A 20 2.40 2.42 -7.58
CA ILE A 20 1.34 3.28 -6.99
C ILE A 20 1.94 4.57 -6.44
N LEU A 21 3.10 4.51 -5.77
CA LEU A 21 3.80 5.70 -5.29
C LEU A 21 4.25 6.60 -6.44
N GLN A 22 4.66 6.05 -7.57
CA GLN A 22 4.98 6.82 -8.78
C GLN A 22 3.75 7.52 -9.37
N LEU A 23 2.59 6.85 -9.38
CA LEU A 23 1.32 7.45 -9.81
C LEU A 23 0.94 8.64 -8.91
N LEU A 24 1.02 8.46 -7.59
CA LEU A 24 0.76 9.53 -6.62
C LEU A 24 1.73 10.71 -6.77
N LEU A 25 3.01 10.42 -7.04
CA LEU A 25 4.01 11.44 -7.31
C LEU A 25 3.69 12.20 -8.61
N ALA A 26 3.32 11.48 -9.66
CA ALA A 26 2.94 12.05 -10.95
C ALA A 26 1.76 13.02 -10.81
N ASP A 27 0.72 12.62 -10.08
CA ASP A 27 -0.44 13.48 -9.80
C ASP A 27 -0.06 14.73 -8.99
N ARG A 28 0.76 14.58 -7.94
CA ARG A 28 1.18 15.71 -7.10
C ARG A 28 2.07 16.71 -7.84
N CYS A 29 2.92 16.21 -8.74
CA CYS A 29 3.81 17.04 -9.54
C CYS A 29 3.17 17.56 -10.82
N GLY A 30 1.96 17.11 -11.16
CA GLY A 30 1.36 17.35 -12.47
C GLY A 30 2.21 16.80 -13.62
N ASN A 31 3.00 15.75 -13.38
CA ASN A 31 3.87 15.12 -14.37
C ASN A 31 3.10 14.04 -15.12
N PHE A 32 2.55 14.41 -16.27
CA PHE A 32 1.68 13.54 -17.06
C PHE A 32 2.41 12.34 -17.69
N ASP A 33 3.65 12.52 -18.15
CA ASP A 33 4.43 11.41 -18.74
C ASP A 33 4.72 10.33 -17.70
N LEU A 34 5.03 10.74 -16.47
CA LEU A 34 5.22 9.83 -15.35
C LEU A 34 3.90 9.12 -14.98
N ASP A 35 2.77 9.81 -15.09
CA ASP A 35 1.45 9.26 -14.82
C ASP A 35 1.10 8.14 -15.82
N LEU A 36 1.22 8.39 -17.12
CA LEU A 36 1.00 7.39 -18.16
C LEU A 36 1.96 6.21 -18.04
N LYS A 37 3.23 6.48 -17.68
CA LYS A 37 4.21 5.44 -17.45
C LYS A 37 3.84 4.57 -16.25
N ALA A 38 3.46 5.17 -15.12
CA ALA A 38 3.03 4.43 -13.93
C ALA A 38 1.74 3.63 -14.21
N ALA A 39 0.76 4.23 -14.88
CA ALA A 39 -0.48 3.59 -15.31
C ALA A 39 -0.23 2.39 -16.23
N SER A 40 0.67 2.49 -17.21
CA SER A 40 1.03 1.39 -18.10
C SER A 40 1.74 0.25 -17.37
N MET A 41 2.64 0.56 -16.42
CA MET A 41 3.29 -0.47 -15.58
C MET A 41 2.31 -1.16 -14.62
N MET A 42 1.25 -0.45 -14.19
CA MET A 42 0.22 -0.99 -13.30
C MET A 42 -0.74 -1.94 -14.04
N LEU A 43 -0.96 -1.71 -15.34
CA LEU A 43 -2.01 -2.37 -16.11
C LEU A 43 -1.95 -3.92 -16.10
N PRO A 44 -0.78 -4.59 -16.27
CA PRO A 44 -0.71 -6.05 -16.21
C PRO A 44 -1.19 -6.65 -14.88
N PHE A 45 -0.99 -5.94 -13.77
CA PHE A 45 -1.43 -6.37 -12.46
C PHE A 45 -2.95 -6.20 -12.28
N MET A 46 -3.53 -5.13 -12.82
CA MET A 46 -4.99 -4.96 -12.83
C MET A 46 -5.68 -6.01 -13.72
N ALA A 47 -5.08 -6.32 -14.87
CA ALA A 47 -5.56 -7.33 -15.81
C ALA A 47 -5.61 -8.72 -15.15
N SER A 48 -4.58 -9.09 -14.40
CA SER A 48 -4.50 -10.39 -13.73
C SER A 48 -5.24 -10.47 -12.39
N GLY A 49 -5.35 -9.36 -11.67
CA GLY A 49 -6.02 -9.25 -10.36
C GLY A 49 -7.54 -9.40 -10.36
N GLY A 50 -8.17 -9.63 -11.52
CA GLY A 50 -9.62 -9.82 -11.63
C GLY A 50 -10.43 -8.52 -11.72
N HIS A 51 -9.76 -7.37 -11.83
CA HIS A 51 -10.39 -6.05 -11.98
C HIS A 51 -10.61 -5.71 -13.45
N HIS A 52 -11.30 -6.60 -14.18
CA HIS A 52 -11.35 -6.60 -15.65
C HIS A 52 -11.85 -5.28 -16.25
N LYS A 53 -12.87 -4.66 -15.64
CA LYS A 53 -13.39 -3.36 -16.07
C LYS A 53 -12.34 -2.26 -15.97
N TYR A 54 -11.59 -2.23 -14.86
CA TYR A 54 -10.53 -1.25 -14.65
C TYR A 54 -9.39 -1.47 -15.66
N ALA A 55 -9.01 -2.72 -15.94
CA ALA A 55 -8.03 -3.03 -16.96
C ALA A 55 -8.48 -2.55 -18.35
N THR A 56 -9.75 -2.77 -18.72
CA THR A 56 -10.32 -2.27 -19.98
C THR A 56 -10.26 -0.75 -20.07
N TYR A 57 -10.82 -0.04 -19.08
CA TYR A 57 -10.83 1.43 -19.10
C TYR A 57 -9.42 2.02 -19.06
N LEU A 58 -8.51 1.45 -18.29
CA LEU A 58 -7.12 1.90 -18.22
C LEU A 58 -6.38 1.66 -19.54
N THR A 59 -6.65 0.55 -20.24
CA THR A 59 -6.06 0.29 -21.55
C THR A 59 -6.56 1.31 -22.59
N MET A 60 -7.87 1.58 -22.61
CA MET A 60 -8.45 2.61 -23.48
C MET A 60 -7.91 3.99 -23.16
N TYR A 61 -7.85 4.35 -21.87
CA TYR A 61 -7.28 5.61 -21.40
C TYR A 61 -5.83 5.79 -21.88
N LEU A 62 -4.99 4.76 -21.75
CA LEU A 62 -3.61 4.82 -22.21
C LEU A 62 -3.50 4.99 -23.74
N GLN A 63 -4.37 4.32 -24.52
CA GLN A 63 -4.42 4.50 -25.97
C GLN A 63 -4.78 5.93 -26.34
N ASP A 64 -5.86 6.47 -25.76
CA ASP A 64 -6.33 7.83 -26.06
C ASP A 64 -5.29 8.88 -25.63
N MET A 65 -4.83 8.80 -24.39
CA MET A 65 -3.94 9.79 -23.78
C MET A 65 -2.52 9.79 -24.35
N SER A 66 -2.05 8.64 -24.86
CA SER A 66 -0.75 8.57 -25.55
C SER A 66 -0.71 9.34 -26.87
N THR A 67 -1.88 9.62 -27.46
CA THR A 67 -2.02 10.35 -28.73
C THR A 67 -2.38 11.82 -28.55
N MET A 68 -2.75 12.23 -27.33
CA MET A 68 -3.14 13.60 -27.04
C MET A 68 -1.94 14.55 -26.90
N PRO A 69 -2.02 15.80 -27.40
CA PRO A 69 -0.97 16.80 -27.22
C PRO A 69 -0.79 17.14 -25.73
N TRP A 70 0.46 17.12 -25.26
CA TRP A 70 0.82 17.37 -23.85
C TRP A 70 0.27 18.70 -23.28
N SER A 71 0.06 19.72 -24.13
CA SER A 71 -0.41 21.05 -23.74
C SER A 71 -1.86 21.06 -23.24
N LEU A 72 -2.73 20.19 -23.76
CA LEU A 72 -4.12 20.04 -23.30
C LEU A 72 -4.19 19.29 -21.95
N ASN A 73 -3.27 18.34 -21.73
CA ASN A 73 -3.21 17.54 -20.51
C ASN A 73 -2.67 18.32 -19.30
N LEU A 74 -1.82 19.32 -19.55
CA LEU A 74 -1.31 20.21 -18.51
C LEU A 74 -2.44 21.03 -17.86
N GLU A 75 -3.35 21.58 -18.66
CA GLU A 75 -4.47 22.39 -18.16
C GLU A 75 -5.47 21.56 -17.34
N ALA A 76 -5.69 20.29 -17.70
CA ALA A 76 -6.63 19.40 -17.03
C ALA A 76 -6.21 19.00 -15.60
N LYS A 77 -4.90 18.92 -15.31
CA LYS A 77 -4.40 18.52 -13.97
C LYS A 77 -4.00 19.72 -13.07
N GLN A 78 -3.95 20.95 -13.59
CA GLN A 78 -3.27 22.05 -12.89
C GLN A 78 -4.09 22.91 -11.92
N LYS A 79 -5.39 22.70 -11.71
CA LYS A 79 -6.15 23.52 -10.73
C LYS A 79 -7.10 22.72 -9.85
N GLY A 80 -6.71 22.52 -8.59
CA GLY A 80 -7.66 22.14 -7.53
C GLY A 80 -7.18 21.19 -6.43
N GLY A 81 -5.90 20.79 -6.38
CA GLY A 81 -5.40 19.90 -5.33
C GLY A 81 -5.00 20.63 -4.04
N ILE A 82 -5.57 20.21 -2.89
CA ILE A 82 -5.09 20.59 -1.55
C ILE A 82 -3.65 20.09 -1.37
N LYS A 83 -2.72 21.02 -1.11
CA LYS A 83 -1.30 20.77 -0.81
C LYS A 83 -1.15 20.12 0.56
N GLY A 84 -0.60 18.90 0.62
CA GLY A 84 -0.30 18.15 1.84
C GLY A 84 1.05 17.39 1.77
N LEU A 85 1.71 17.32 2.93
CA LEU A 85 3.12 17.02 3.23
C LEU A 85 4.14 17.71 2.31
N THR A 86 4.50 18.93 2.69
CA THR A 86 5.57 19.68 2.05
C THR A 86 6.90 18.95 2.28
N LEU A 87 7.64 18.62 1.21
CA LEU A 87 9.02 18.09 1.28
C LEU A 87 10.06 19.21 1.51
N ASN A 88 9.60 20.45 1.67
CA ASN A 88 10.47 21.58 1.95
C ASN A 88 11.06 21.41 3.37
N THR A 89 12.35 21.05 3.43
CA THR A 89 13.10 20.87 4.67
C THR A 89 12.96 22.08 5.59
N SER A 90 13.03 23.30 5.08
CA SER A 90 12.87 24.52 5.88
C SER A 90 11.47 24.66 6.48
N ALA A 91 10.43 24.20 5.78
CA ALA A 91 9.06 24.23 6.29
C ALA A 91 8.81 23.11 7.30
N VAL A 92 9.40 21.92 7.11
CA VAL A 92 9.37 20.80 8.08
C VAL A 92 10.15 21.15 9.34
N THR A 93 11.37 21.68 9.21
CA THR A 93 12.18 22.14 10.35
C THR A 93 11.48 23.27 11.09
N LYS A 94 10.90 24.25 10.36
CA LYS A 94 10.08 25.30 10.99
C LYS A 94 8.92 24.69 11.76
N TRP A 95 8.16 23.76 11.18
CA TRP A 95 7.05 23.09 11.85
C TRP A 95 7.51 22.34 13.13
N ILE A 96 8.56 21.53 13.04
CA ILE A 96 9.13 20.77 14.18
C ILE A 96 9.62 21.72 15.28
N SER A 97 10.28 22.83 14.93
CA SER A 97 10.78 23.81 15.90
C SER A 97 9.68 24.69 16.48
N THR A 98 8.61 25.00 15.73
CA THR A 98 7.51 25.83 16.22
C THR A 98 6.53 25.06 17.10
N LEU A 99 6.38 23.75 16.89
CA LEU A 99 5.46 22.89 17.65
C LEU A 99 5.62 22.98 19.17
N PRO A 100 6.83 22.83 19.75
CA PRO A 100 7.00 22.93 21.20
C PRO A 100 6.72 24.35 21.73
N PHE A 101 7.03 25.38 20.94
CA PHE A 101 6.73 26.77 21.31
C PHE A 101 5.21 27.03 21.31
N CYS A 102 4.50 26.62 20.25
CA CYS A 102 3.06 26.75 20.16
C CYS A 102 2.35 25.97 21.27
N ALA A 103 2.82 24.76 21.60
CA ALA A 103 2.30 23.96 22.72
C ALA A 103 2.50 24.65 24.08
N ASN A 104 3.68 25.25 24.30
CA ASN A 104 4.00 25.98 25.52
C ASN A 104 3.19 27.28 25.67
N VAL A 105 2.81 27.93 24.55
CA VAL A 105 1.95 29.12 24.56
C VAL A 105 0.47 28.75 24.68
N SER A 106 0.02 27.66 24.04
CA SER A 106 -1.38 27.23 24.10
C SER A 106 -1.78 26.74 25.48
N ALA A 107 -0.88 26.08 26.21
CA ALA A 107 -1.21 25.53 27.54
C ALA A 107 -1.64 26.62 28.56
N PRO A 108 -0.91 27.74 28.76
CA PRO A 108 -1.35 28.86 29.58
C PRO A 108 -2.62 29.55 29.09
N VAL A 109 -2.77 29.70 27.76
CA VAL A 109 -3.93 30.37 27.15
C VAL A 109 -5.20 29.54 27.36
N CYS A 110 -5.14 28.23 27.17
CA CYS A 110 -6.25 27.32 27.45
C CYS A 110 -6.63 27.35 28.94
N LYS A 111 -5.63 27.38 29.83
CA LYS A 111 -5.82 27.49 31.29
C LYS A 111 -6.49 28.81 31.69
N LEU A 112 -6.07 29.94 31.09
CA LEU A 112 -6.67 31.27 31.31
C LEU A 112 -8.09 31.36 30.74
N ALA A 113 -8.35 30.71 29.60
CA ALA A 113 -9.66 30.70 28.95
C ALA A 113 -10.66 29.72 29.61
N GLY A 114 -10.27 28.99 30.65
CA GLY A 114 -11.09 27.95 31.27
C GLY A 114 -11.39 26.77 30.33
N ILE A 115 -10.64 26.65 29.23
CA ILE A 115 -10.75 25.54 28.28
C ILE A 115 -9.91 24.41 28.85
N ASN A 116 -10.56 23.55 29.64
CA ASN A 116 -10.00 22.26 30.00
C ASN A 116 -10.06 21.38 28.73
N GLY A 117 -8.97 21.32 27.97
CA GLY A 117 -8.88 20.37 26.87
C GLY A 117 -8.94 18.95 27.45
N ASN A 118 -9.81 18.09 26.91
CA ASN A 118 -9.82 16.64 27.18
C ASN A 118 -8.58 15.93 26.55
N SER A 119 -7.45 16.62 26.45
CA SER A 119 -6.26 16.13 25.76
C SER A 119 -5.00 16.51 26.53
N GLU A 120 -5.02 16.36 27.85
CA GLU A 120 -3.76 15.97 28.48
C GLU A 120 -3.43 14.60 27.87
N TYR A 121 -2.33 14.52 27.12
CA TYR A 121 -1.59 13.27 27.07
C TYR A 121 -1.40 12.88 28.52
N ASP A 122 -2.15 11.90 28.98
CA ASP A 122 -1.91 11.25 30.24
C ASP A 122 -0.52 10.63 30.05
N GLY A 123 0.50 11.37 30.48
CA GLY A 123 1.84 10.83 30.69
C GLY A 123 1.86 10.02 31.97
N SER A 124 0.76 9.30 32.27
CA SER A 124 0.79 8.36 33.36
C SER A 124 1.68 7.22 32.93
N GLU A 125 2.58 6.84 33.83
CA GLU A 125 3.44 5.68 33.70
C GLU A 125 2.64 4.41 33.33
N LYS A 126 1.33 4.38 33.64
CA LYS A 126 0.41 3.31 33.24
C LYS A 126 0.06 3.33 31.74
N ALA A 127 -0.25 4.49 31.15
CA ALA A 127 -0.54 4.58 29.72
C ALA A 127 0.71 4.27 28.88
N ASP A 128 1.86 4.80 29.28
CA ASP A 128 3.16 4.53 28.65
C ASP A 128 3.52 3.04 28.72
N PHE A 129 3.32 2.39 29.88
CA PHE A 129 3.56 0.96 30.05
C PHE A 129 2.63 0.08 29.18
N GLN A 130 1.35 0.46 29.02
CA GLN A 130 0.44 -0.29 28.15
C GLN A 130 0.80 -0.12 26.68
N ASN A 131 1.19 1.09 26.27
CA ASN A 131 1.69 1.36 24.91
C ASN A 131 2.96 0.55 24.62
N GLU A 132 3.93 0.52 25.55
CA GLU A 132 5.14 -0.29 25.41
C GLU A 132 4.81 -1.79 25.30
N LYS A 133 3.95 -2.31 26.18
CA LYS A 133 3.49 -3.70 26.12
C LYS A 133 2.80 -4.02 24.78
N PHE A 134 2.07 -3.07 24.23
CA PHE A 134 1.41 -3.22 22.93
C PHE A 134 2.41 -3.29 21.78
N VAL A 135 3.39 -2.38 21.78
CA VAL A 135 4.50 -2.37 20.82
C VAL A 135 5.23 -3.71 20.87
N LEU A 136 5.58 -4.19 22.06
CA LEU A 136 6.24 -5.49 22.25
C LEU A 136 5.40 -6.66 21.73
N LYS A 137 4.09 -6.66 21.97
CA LYS A 137 3.15 -7.68 21.45
C LYS A 137 3.13 -7.66 19.91
N THR A 138 3.13 -6.48 19.31
CA THR A 138 3.11 -6.31 17.85
C THR A 138 4.43 -6.75 17.23
N VAL A 139 5.56 -6.32 17.80
CA VAL A 139 6.91 -6.74 17.37
C VAL A 139 7.05 -8.26 17.45
N SER A 140 6.65 -8.87 18.57
CA SER A 140 6.69 -10.33 18.74
C SER A 140 5.85 -11.07 17.68
N VAL A 141 4.70 -10.54 17.29
CA VAL A 141 3.88 -11.11 16.20
C VAL A 141 4.58 -10.99 14.85
N VAL A 142 5.20 -9.85 14.55
CA VAL A 142 5.93 -9.64 13.29
C VAL A 142 7.18 -10.52 13.20
N GLU A 143 7.93 -10.63 14.31
CA GLU A 143 9.11 -11.51 14.40
C GLU A 143 8.75 -12.99 14.25
N SER A 144 7.51 -13.38 14.54
CA SER A 144 7.05 -14.76 14.30
C SER A 144 6.84 -15.10 12.82
N TYR A 145 6.82 -14.12 11.93
CA TYR A 145 6.63 -14.33 10.50
C TYR A 145 7.93 -14.75 9.82
N VAL A 146 7.80 -15.53 8.75
CA VAL A 146 8.95 -15.89 7.91
C VAL A 146 9.43 -14.63 7.19
N ASN A 147 10.69 -14.26 7.39
CA ASN A 147 11.30 -13.18 6.63
C ASN A 147 11.37 -13.56 5.14
N PRO A 148 10.63 -12.87 4.25
CA PRO A 148 10.60 -13.20 2.82
C PRO A 148 11.91 -12.91 2.10
N LEU A 149 12.77 -12.06 2.67
CA LEU A 149 14.07 -11.70 2.09
C LEU A 149 15.15 -12.75 2.38
N ASP A 150 15.04 -13.43 3.52
CA ASP A 150 15.98 -14.47 3.94
C ASP A 150 15.46 -15.91 3.67
N CYS A 151 14.24 -16.04 3.14
CA CYS A 151 13.62 -17.31 2.82
C CYS A 151 14.37 -18.03 1.68
N LYS A 152 15.17 -19.05 2.03
CA LYS A 152 15.92 -19.91 1.09
C LYS A 152 15.15 -21.15 0.64
N GLU A 153 13.85 -21.20 0.93
CA GLU A 153 13.02 -22.34 0.56
C GLU A 153 12.74 -22.37 -0.95
N LYS A 154 12.72 -23.58 -1.51
CA LYS A 154 12.43 -23.80 -2.95
C LYS A 154 10.95 -23.73 -3.28
N GLU A 155 10.10 -23.75 -2.25
CA GLU A 155 8.65 -23.74 -2.36
C GLU A 155 8.12 -22.34 -2.01
N LEU A 156 6.90 -22.05 -2.44
CA LEU A 156 6.26 -20.77 -2.12
C LEU A 156 5.59 -20.91 -0.76
N VAL A 157 5.93 -20.02 0.18
CA VAL A 157 5.46 -20.10 1.57
C VAL A 157 4.63 -18.87 1.91
N ASN A 158 3.57 -19.05 2.68
CA ASN A 158 2.90 -17.93 3.31
C ASN A 158 3.74 -17.43 4.50
N ILE A 159 4.19 -16.18 4.44
CA ILE A 159 5.02 -15.57 5.48
C ILE A 159 4.38 -15.52 6.88
N MET A 160 3.04 -15.46 6.94
CA MET A 160 2.32 -15.37 8.21
C MET A 160 2.20 -16.74 8.87
N THR A 161 1.76 -17.74 8.09
CA THR A 161 1.39 -19.07 8.60
C THR A 161 2.50 -20.11 8.48
N SER A 162 3.58 -19.79 7.76
CA SER A 162 4.64 -20.72 7.37
C SER A 162 4.12 -21.95 6.60
N GLU A 163 2.94 -21.84 5.97
CA GLU A 163 2.35 -22.94 5.20
C GLU A 163 2.80 -22.88 3.74
N VAL A 164 3.14 -24.04 3.18
CA VAL A 164 3.56 -24.19 1.78
C VAL A 164 2.36 -24.12 0.84
N ALA A 165 2.49 -23.33 -0.22
CA ALA A 165 1.50 -23.19 -1.27
C ALA A 165 1.49 -24.41 -2.20
N LYS A 166 0.30 -24.84 -2.61
CA LYS A 166 0.15 -25.84 -3.69
C LYS A 166 0.78 -25.32 -4.98
N ASN A 167 1.32 -26.24 -5.79
CA ASN A 167 1.95 -25.90 -7.07
C ASN A 167 1.04 -25.14 -8.04
N SER A 168 -0.27 -25.41 -8.03
CA SER A 168 -1.25 -24.66 -8.84
C SER A 168 -1.31 -23.18 -8.45
N ILE A 169 -1.33 -22.89 -7.14
CA ILE A 169 -1.36 -21.53 -6.59
C ILE A 169 -0.04 -20.82 -6.87
N ARG A 170 1.09 -21.50 -6.65
CA ARG A 170 2.43 -20.99 -6.95
C ARG A 170 2.54 -20.53 -8.39
N ASN A 171 2.20 -21.40 -9.34
CA ASN A 171 2.30 -21.10 -10.76
C ASN A 171 1.35 -19.96 -11.16
N SER A 172 0.14 -19.93 -10.59
CA SER A 172 -0.83 -18.85 -10.83
C SER A 172 -0.33 -17.50 -10.34
N LEU A 173 0.34 -17.44 -9.18
CA LEU A 173 0.84 -16.18 -8.61
C LEU A 173 2.07 -15.68 -9.35
N LEU A 174 3.05 -16.55 -9.61
CA LEU A 174 4.30 -16.17 -10.27
C LEU A 174 4.14 -15.82 -11.76
N ALA A 175 3.09 -16.32 -12.41
CA ALA A 175 2.76 -16.00 -13.79
C ALA A 175 1.71 -14.87 -13.92
N ALA A 176 1.28 -14.26 -12.81
CA ALA A 176 0.20 -13.28 -12.81
C ALA A 176 0.51 -12.09 -13.73
N GLU A 177 1.69 -11.49 -13.60
CA GLU A 177 2.12 -10.40 -14.48
C GLU A 177 2.13 -10.82 -15.95
N GLU A 178 2.83 -11.92 -16.29
CA GLU A 178 2.96 -12.38 -17.67
C GLU A 178 1.59 -12.67 -18.32
N ASN A 179 0.68 -13.28 -17.55
CA ASN A 179 -0.69 -13.51 -18.00
C ASN A 179 -1.42 -12.18 -18.22
N GLY A 180 -1.22 -11.21 -17.32
CA GLY A 180 -1.76 -9.86 -17.46
C GLY A 180 -1.29 -9.16 -18.73
N VAL A 181 0.03 -9.18 -19.00
CA VAL A 181 0.62 -8.62 -20.23
C VAL A 181 -0.02 -9.26 -21.47
N ARG A 182 -0.08 -10.60 -21.52
CA ARG A 182 -0.70 -11.32 -22.65
C ARG A 182 -2.16 -10.95 -22.86
N ALA A 183 -2.93 -10.72 -21.80
CA ALA A 183 -4.31 -10.28 -21.95
C ALA A 183 -4.45 -8.83 -22.43
N VAL A 184 -3.53 -7.94 -22.04
CA VAL A 184 -3.48 -6.57 -22.56
C VAL A 184 -3.17 -6.60 -24.06
N GLU A 185 -2.15 -7.35 -24.47
CA GLU A 185 -1.79 -7.52 -25.88
C GLU A 185 -2.96 -8.09 -26.70
N ALA A 186 -3.64 -9.11 -26.17
CA ALA A 186 -4.84 -9.68 -26.79
C ALA A 186 -5.98 -8.65 -26.92
N PHE A 187 -6.15 -7.78 -25.92
CA PHE A 187 -7.16 -6.71 -25.97
C PHE A 187 -6.85 -5.69 -27.05
N VAL A 188 -5.58 -5.24 -27.12
CA VAL A 188 -5.10 -4.30 -28.13
C VAL A 188 -5.21 -4.91 -29.54
N ALA A 189 -5.03 -6.22 -29.68
CA ALA A 189 -5.24 -6.96 -30.93
C ALA A 189 -6.74 -7.15 -31.31
N GLY A 190 -7.68 -6.62 -30.51
CA GLY A 190 -9.11 -6.67 -30.80
C GLY A 190 -9.83 -7.95 -30.36
N GLN A 191 -9.22 -8.78 -29.50
CA GLN A 191 -9.91 -9.95 -28.97
C GLN A 191 -11.03 -9.55 -28.00
N PRO A 192 -12.21 -10.21 -28.05
CA PRO A 192 -13.29 -9.92 -27.12
C PRO A 192 -12.98 -10.46 -25.71
N ASN A 193 -13.10 -9.59 -24.70
CA ASN A 193 -13.01 -9.91 -23.27
C ASN A 193 -11.81 -10.80 -22.86
N PRO A 194 -10.55 -10.43 -23.18
CA PRO A 194 -9.38 -11.24 -22.83
C PRO A 194 -9.11 -11.25 -21.32
N PHE A 195 -9.47 -10.16 -20.61
CA PHE A 195 -9.24 -10.03 -19.17
C PHE A 195 -10.12 -10.99 -18.34
N SER A 196 -11.36 -11.25 -18.76
CA SER A 196 -12.31 -12.08 -17.98
C SER A 196 -11.87 -13.53 -17.80
N LYS A 197 -10.96 -13.99 -18.67
CA LYS A 197 -10.38 -15.35 -18.65
C LYS A 197 -9.31 -15.51 -17.57
N ILE A 198 -8.75 -14.42 -17.04
CA ILE A 198 -7.69 -14.49 -16.04
C ILE A 198 -8.29 -14.43 -14.64
N LYS A 199 -7.94 -15.44 -13.84
CA LYS A 199 -8.24 -15.50 -12.41
C LYS A 199 -7.02 -16.00 -11.66
N VAL A 200 -6.38 -15.12 -10.90
CA VAL A 200 -5.30 -15.50 -10.00
C VAL A 200 -5.88 -16.25 -8.81
N VAL A 201 -5.37 -17.46 -8.55
CA VAL A 201 -5.74 -18.26 -7.39
C VAL A 201 -4.85 -17.86 -6.23
N THR A 202 -5.45 -17.50 -5.08
CA THR A 202 -4.71 -17.07 -3.89
C THR A 202 -4.77 -18.12 -2.78
N MET A 203 -3.86 -18.03 -1.81
CA MET A 203 -3.87 -18.93 -0.65
C MET A 203 -5.00 -18.63 0.35
N ALA A 204 -5.66 -17.47 0.26
CA ALA A 204 -6.68 -17.05 1.22
C ALA A 204 -7.89 -18.00 1.29
N SER A 205 -8.22 -18.67 0.18
CA SER A 205 -9.30 -19.66 0.13
C SER A 205 -8.94 -21.01 0.79
N SER A 206 -7.68 -21.24 1.14
CA SER A 206 -7.18 -22.57 1.53
C SER A 206 -6.59 -22.66 2.94
N LEU A 207 -6.35 -21.52 3.62
CA LEU A 207 -5.60 -21.51 4.88
C LEU A 207 -6.52 -21.27 6.09
N MET A 208 -6.67 -22.28 6.94
CA MET A 208 -7.41 -22.17 8.22
C MET A 208 -6.61 -21.38 9.27
N LYS A 209 -5.29 -21.60 9.40
CA LYS A 209 -4.43 -20.89 10.36
C LYS A 209 -4.31 -19.38 10.09
N GLY A 210 -4.43 -18.97 8.83
CA GLY A 210 -4.40 -17.57 8.44
C GLY A 210 -5.57 -16.76 9.01
N LYS A 211 -6.74 -17.39 9.22
CA LYS A 211 -7.88 -16.73 9.88
C LYS A 211 -7.60 -16.44 11.36
N GLU A 212 -6.89 -17.34 12.03
CA GLU A 212 -6.60 -17.24 13.47
C GLU A 212 -5.48 -16.24 13.77
N GLN A 213 -4.39 -16.26 12.99
CA GLN A 213 -3.36 -15.24 13.07
C GLN A 213 -3.88 -13.86 12.67
N LYS A 214 -4.74 -13.78 11.65
CA LYS A 214 -5.44 -12.53 11.29
C LYS A 214 -6.30 -12.04 12.46
N LYS A 215 -7.10 -12.90 13.10
CA LYS A 215 -7.87 -12.52 14.30
C LYS A 215 -6.96 -11.99 15.41
N LYS A 216 -5.82 -12.62 15.67
CA LYS A 216 -4.85 -12.18 16.69
C LYS A 216 -4.22 -10.83 16.36
N ALA A 217 -3.83 -10.58 15.11
CA ALA A 217 -3.28 -9.30 14.68
C ALA A 217 -4.35 -8.18 14.74
N PHE A 218 -5.56 -8.45 14.26
CA PHE A 218 -6.68 -7.50 14.31
C PHE A 218 -7.17 -7.24 15.73
N SER A 219 -7.14 -8.23 16.63
CA SER A 219 -7.49 -8.02 18.04
C SER A 219 -6.49 -7.10 18.72
N CYS A 220 -5.19 -7.24 18.43
CA CYS A 220 -4.18 -6.29 18.91
C CYS A 220 -4.49 -4.87 18.42
N ILE A 221 -4.64 -4.67 17.12
CA ILE A 221 -4.91 -3.32 16.55
C ILE A 221 -6.23 -2.72 17.11
N LYS A 222 -7.25 -3.56 17.34
CA LYS A 222 -8.52 -3.10 17.91
C LYS A 222 -8.39 -2.71 19.39
N GLU A 223 -7.63 -3.48 20.17
CA GLU A 223 -7.29 -3.15 21.56
C GLU A 223 -6.59 -1.78 21.64
N GLU A 224 -5.65 -1.49 20.74
CA GLU A 224 -4.96 -0.19 20.66
C GLU A 224 -5.93 0.97 20.36
N LEU A 225 -6.80 0.81 19.35
CA LEU A 225 -7.76 1.84 18.94
C LEU A 225 -8.84 2.13 20.00
N GLU A 226 -9.14 1.16 20.86
CA GLU A 226 -10.07 1.34 21.98
C GLU A 226 -9.41 2.11 23.13
N VAL A 227 -8.10 1.87 23.40
CA VAL A 227 -7.32 2.60 24.41
C VAL A 227 -7.04 4.05 24.00
N THR A 228 -6.79 4.32 22.72
CA THR A 228 -6.55 5.70 22.24
C THR A 228 -7.82 6.56 22.15
N ARG A 229 -9.01 5.97 22.33
CA ARG A 229 -10.31 6.67 22.27
C ARG A 229 -10.90 7.01 23.64
N THR A 230 -10.34 6.47 24.72
CA THR A 230 -10.69 6.79 26.12
C THR A 230 -9.77 7.86 26.66
#